data_AF-A0A0G1N6K5-F1
#
_entry.id   AF-A0A0G1N6K5-F1
#
_cell.length_a   1.000
_cell.length_b   1.000
_cell.length_c   1.000
_cell.angle_alpha   90.00
_cell.angle_beta   90.00
_cell.angle_gamma   90.00
#
_symmetry.space_group_name_H-M   'P 1'
#
loop_
_entity.id
_entity.type
_entity.pdbx_description
1 polymer ?
#
loop_
_entity_poly.entity_id
_entity_poly.type
_entity_poly.pdbx_seq_one_letter_code
_entity_poly.pdbx_strand_id
1 'polypeptide(L)'
;SGRYLGLESSPVFYGCLKANFRDLAGYTDSQDMFMLIDIPEAVIDERIKYRVVCPKCQTSRNRKLLITSKLGYDEKTGEPYLICDNPDCDGAQKMVSKEGDDLGIAPIKGRLTKDEEILKTVFSLHGIPKILLRNHVPVTQAKKYFDDYELTPEYILAVDKKTKKVMVKEKPWTIKDDNGVECFSLLAPPVMVAMLKQMAEVLKS
;
A
#
# COMPACT_ATOMS: atom_id res chain seq x y z
N SER A 1 -5.03 -30.94 -52.85
CA SER A 1 -5.67 -30.56 -51.57
C SER A 1 -4.86 -31.16 -50.42
N GLY A 2 -3.82 -30.43 -50.00
CA GLY A 2 -2.84 -30.91 -49.03
C GLY A 2 -3.32 -30.71 -47.59
N ARG A 3 -3.17 -31.76 -46.77
CA ARG A 3 -3.33 -31.74 -45.31
C ARG A 3 -2.21 -30.91 -44.70
N TYR A 4 -2.55 -29.96 -43.83
CA TYR A 4 -1.59 -29.35 -42.91
C TYR A 4 -1.99 -29.68 -41.47
N LEU A 5 -1.03 -30.27 -40.77
CA LEU A 5 -0.96 -30.43 -39.33
C LEU A 5 -1.02 -29.04 -38.68
N GLY A 6 -2.06 -28.78 -37.90
CA GLY A 6 -2.19 -27.60 -37.06
C GLY A 6 -1.69 -27.90 -35.65
N LEU A 7 -0.52 -27.36 -35.33
CA LEU A 7 -0.10 -27.05 -33.97
C LEU A 7 -1.07 -26.00 -33.40
N GLU A 8 -1.98 -26.41 -32.51
CA GLU A 8 -2.61 -25.48 -31.57
C GLU A 8 -2.42 -26.03 -30.16
N SER A 9 -1.37 -25.56 -29.50
CA SER A 9 -1.21 -25.60 -28.06
C SER A 9 -2.37 -24.81 -27.43
N SER A 10 -3.37 -25.55 -26.95
CA SER A 10 -4.61 -25.02 -26.38
C SER A 10 -4.37 -23.99 -25.26
N PRO A 11 -5.08 -22.85 -25.26
CA PRO A 11 -5.01 -21.84 -24.22
C PRO A 11 -5.92 -22.25 -23.04
N VAL A 12 -5.50 -23.24 -22.24
CA VAL A 12 -6.28 -23.72 -21.08
C VAL A 12 -6.16 -22.75 -19.88
N PHE A 13 -5.22 -21.81 -19.90
CA PHE A 13 -4.97 -20.92 -18.75
C PHE A 13 -5.83 -19.64 -18.70
N TYR A 14 -6.47 -19.23 -19.80
CA TYR A 14 -7.27 -17.99 -19.82
C TYR A 14 -8.75 -18.20 -19.42
N GLY A 15 -9.24 -19.45 -19.40
CA GLY A 15 -10.63 -19.76 -19.01
C GLY A 15 -10.85 -19.86 -17.49
N CYS A 16 -9.81 -20.12 -16.70
CA CYS A 16 -9.96 -20.45 -15.28
C CYS A 16 -10.10 -19.22 -14.36
N LEU A 17 -9.66 -18.03 -14.79
CA LEU A 17 -9.75 -16.83 -13.94
C LEU A 17 -11.15 -16.19 -13.91
N LYS A 18 -11.93 -16.30 -14.99
CA LYS A 18 -13.30 -15.78 -15.05
C LYS A 18 -14.30 -16.60 -14.21
N ALA A 19 -13.96 -17.85 -13.89
CA ALA A 19 -14.86 -18.79 -13.22
C ALA A 19 -14.96 -18.60 -11.69
N ASN A 20 -14.06 -17.85 -11.02
CA ASN A 20 -14.06 -17.83 -9.55
C ASN A 20 -14.99 -16.78 -8.92
N PHE A 21 -15.09 -15.56 -9.47
CA PHE A 21 -15.82 -14.49 -8.77
C PHE A 21 -17.34 -14.62 -8.84
N ARG A 22 -17.87 -15.12 -9.96
CA ARG A 22 -19.31 -15.32 -10.13
C ARG A 22 -19.83 -16.53 -9.38
N ASP A 23 -19.02 -17.57 -9.23
CA ASP A 23 -19.40 -18.79 -8.51
C ASP A 23 -19.24 -18.61 -6.99
N LEU A 24 -18.40 -17.66 -6.55
CA LEU A 24 -18.29 -17.24 -5.14
C LEU A 24 -19.36 -16.21 -4.74
N ALA A 25 -19.71 -15.29 -5.64
CA ALA A 25 -20.79 -14.32 -5.40
C ALA A 25 -22.15 -15.04 -5.44
N GLY A 26 -22.93 -14.95 -4.36
CA GLY A 26 -24.16 -15.71 -4.16
C GLY A 26 -23.94 -17.11 -3.59
N TYR A 27 -22.72 -17.43 -3.11
CA TYR A 27 -22.49 -18.65 -2.32
C TYR A 27 -23.23 -18.63 -0.98
N THR A 28 -23.54 -17.44 -0.47
CA THR A 28 -24.34 -17.22 0.75
C THR A 28 -25.50 -16.29 0.46
N ASP A 29 -26.51 -16.26 1.34
CA ASP A 29 -27.64 -15.31 1.28
C ASP A 29 -27.24 -13.88 1.69
N SER A 30 -25.96 -13.61 1.93
CA SER A 30 -25.47 -12.28 2.29
C SER A 30 -25.20 -11.43 1.05
N GLN A 31 -25.28 -10.10 1.20
CA GLN A 31 -25.01 -9.19 0.10
C GLN A 31 -23.51 -9.14 -0.20
N ASP A 32 -23.14 -9.57 -1.40
CA ASP A 32 -21.77 -9.45 -1.89
C ASP A 32 -21.45 -8.02 -2.34
N MET A 33 -20.21 -7.61 -2.11
CA MET A 33 -19.66 -6.35 -2.61
C MET A 33 -18.16 -6.48 -2.88
N PHE A 34 -17.66 -5.73 -3.85
CA PHE A 34 -16.22 -5.61 -4.09
C PHE A 34 -15.66 -4.37 -3.42
N MET A 35 -14.54 -4.51 -2.73
CA MET A 35 -13.77 -3.41 -2.20
C MET A 35 -12.47 -3.27 -3.01
N LEU A 36 -12.36 -2.18 -3.76
CA LEU A 36 -11.23 -1.91 -4.63
C LEU A 36 -10.43 -0.76 -4.06
N ILE A 37 -9.16 -1.02 -3.76
CA ILE A 37 -8.25 -0.05 -3.16
C ILE A 37 -7.22 0.36 -4.21
N ASP A 38 -7.24 1.65 -4.54
CA ASP A 38 -6.36 2.29 -5.50
C ASP A 38 -5.21 2.99 -4.76
N ILE A 39 -4.01 2.42 -4.92
CA ILE A 39 -2.77 2.91 -4.34
C ILE A 39 -1.74 3.03 -5.47
N PRO A 40 -1.18 4.22 -5.72
CA PRO A 40 -0.18 4.40 -6.77
C PRO A 40 1.05 3.49 -6.58
N GLU A 41 1.63 2.97 -7.66
CA GLU A 41 2.81 2.10 -7.60
C GLU A 41 3.97 2.77 -6.87
N ALA A 42 4.14 4.07 -7.08
CA ALA A 42 5.18 4.87 -6.46
C ALA A 42 5.04 4.94 -4.92
N VAL A 43 3.80 4.94 -4.39
CA VAL A 43 3.56 4.87 -2.94
C VAL A 43 3.96 3.50 -2.40
N ILE A 44 3.65 2.43 -3.13
CA ILE A 44 4.00 1.06 -2.75
C ILE A 44 5.53 0.89 -2.74
N ASP A 45 6.21 1.45 -3.74
CA ASP A 45 7.67 1.43 -3.87
C ASP A 45 8.37 2.06 -2.67
N GLU A 46 7.96 3.25 -2.27
CA GLU A 46 8.52 3.94 -1.10
C GLU A 46 8.20 3.21 0.20
N ARG A 47 7.03 2.57 0.29
CA ARG A 47 6.66 1.75 1.47
C ARG A 47 7.52 0.50 1.59
N ILE A 48 7.93 -0.11 0.48
CA ILE A 48 8.81 -1.28 0.47
C ILE A 48 10.26 -0.88 0.74
N LYS A 49 10.81 0.10 -0.02
CA LYS A 49 12.22 0.51 0.07
C LYS A 49 12.69 0.88 1.47
N TYR A 50 11.87 1.63 2.20
CA TYR A 50 12.23 2.12 3.52
C TYR A 50 11.65 1.26 4.66
N ARG A 51 11.13 0.08 4.34
CA ARG A 51 10.54 -0.83 5.32
C ARG A 51 11.63 -1.38 6.23
N VAL A 52 11.32 -1.34 7.52
CA VAL A 52 12.07 -2.08 8.54
C VAL A 52 11.12 -2.95 9.33
N VAL A 53 11.65 -4.03 9.86
CA VAL A 53 10.89 -5.04 10.58
C VAL A 53 11.58 -5.31 11.91
N CYS A 54 10.78 -5.46 12.96
CA CYS A 54 11.28 -5.92 14.25
C CYS A 54 11.58 -7.42 14.15
N PRO A 55 12.81 -7.88 14.45
CA PRO A 55 13.14 -9.29 14.33
C PRO A 55 12.35 -10.19 15.29
N LYS A 56 11.88 -9.65 16.42
CA LYS A 56 11.17 -10.41 17.46
C LYS A 56 9.69 -10.61 17.15
N CYS A 57 8.95 -9.52 16.94
CA CYS A 57 7.49 -9.55 16.76
C CYS A 57 7.05 -9.38 15.31
N GLN A 58 7.99 -9.23 14.37
CA GLN A 58 7.73 -9.02 12.94
C GLN A 58 6.87 -7.77 12.63
N THR A 59 6.68 -6.88 13.61
CA THR A 59 6.03 -5.59 13.38
C THR A 59 6.83 -4.78 12.36
N SER A 60 6.12 -4.32 11.33
CA SER A 60 6.70 -3.50 10.27
C SER A 60 6.51 -2.01 10.57
N ARG A 61 7.55 -1.24 10.24
CA ARG A 61 7.61 0.22 10.29
C ARG A 61 8.34 0.72 9.04
N ASN A 62 8.39 2.04 8.85
CA ASN A 62 9.04 2.63 7.69
C ASN A 62 9.87 3.84 8.13
N ARG A 63 11.15 3.88 7.75
CA ARG A 63 12.09 4.95 8.18
C ARG A 63 11.69 6.35 7.70
N LYS A 64 10.88 6.43 6.63
CA LYS A 64 10.49 7.66 5.95
C LYS A 64 9.04 8.05 6.22
N LEU A 65 8.13 7.08 6.29
CA LEU A 65 6.67 7.33 6.27
C LEU A 65 5.95 6.89 7.57
N LEU A 66 6.58 6.03 8.38
CA LEU A 66 5.94 5.48 9.60
C LEU A 66 7.02 5.12 10.62
N ILE A 67 7.55 6.16 11.27
CA ILE A 67 8.60 6.03 12.28
C ILE A 67 8.06 5.48 13.61
N THR A 68 8.96 5.05 14.48
CA THR A 68 8.65 4.67 15.86
C THR A 68 8.86 5.84 16.80
N SER A 69 8.16 5.81 17.94
CA SER A 69 8.35 6.78 19.03
C SER A 69 9.75 6.72 19.65
N LYS A 70 10.43 5.56 19.54
CA LYS A 70 11.78 5.31 20.04
C LYS A 70 12.77 5.28 18.88
N LEU A 71 13.82 6.11 18.97
CA LEU A 71 14.87 6.22 17.96
C LEU A 71 16.25 6.04 18.61
N GLY A 72 17.16 5.43 17.88
CA GLY A 72 18.57 5.35 18.23
C GLY A 72 19.45 5.83 17.08
N TYR A 73 20.75 5.92 17.30
CA TYR A 73 21.72 6.18 16.25
C TYR A 73 22.97 5.35 16.50
N ASP A 74 23.67 5.00 15.42
CA ASP A 74 24.94 4.30 15.50
C ASP A 74 26.07 5.31 15.72
N GLU A 75 26.88 5.15 16.79
CA GLU A 75 27.98 6.08 17.08
C GLU A 75 29.12 6.01 16.06
N LYS A 76 29.26 4.89 15.33
CA LYS A 76 30.32 4.70 14.34
C LYS A 76 29.93 5.28 12.99
N THR A 77 28.69 5.04 12.55
CA THR A 77 28.22 5.51 11.22
C THR A 77 27.49 6.85 11.30
N GLY A 78 27.01 7.24 12.48
CA GLY A 78 26.18 8.43 12.67
C GLY A 78 24.75 8.27 12.13
N GLU A 79 24.35 7.07 11.71
CA GLU A 79 23.05 6.84 11.09
C GLU A 79 21.95 6.57 12.12
N PRO A 80 20.79 7.25 12.01
CA PRO A 80 19.64 6.98 12.86
C PRO A 80 18.97 5.64 12.49
N TYR A 81 18.44 4.95 13.48
CA TYR A 81 17.67 3.71 13.34
C TYR A 81 16.42 3.72 14.22
N LEU A 82 15.42 2.94 13.80
CA LEU A 82 14.17 2.77 14.54
C LEU A 82 14.32 1.69 15.62
N ILE A 83 13.73 1.91 16.78
CA ILE A 83 13.60 0.93 17.86
C ILE A 83 12.14 0.54 17.97
N CYS A 84 11.86 -0.77 18.04
CA CYS A 84 10.50 -1.28 18.16
C CYS A 84 9.75 -0.64 19.34
N ASP A 85 8.58 -0.09 19.07
CA ASP A 85 7.69 0.55 20.05
C ASP A 85 6.38 -0.21 20.28
N ASN A 86 6.25 -1.41 19.72
CA ASN A 86 5.10 -2.26 19.98
C ASN A 86 5.07 -2.65 21.48
N PRO A 87 4.00 -2.31 22.22
CA PRO A 87 3.89 -2.63 23.66
C PRO A 87 3.82 -4.13 23.94
N ASP A 88 3.33 -4.94 23.00
CA ASP A 88 3.27 -6.40 23.12
C ASP A 88 4.62 -7.08 22.86
N CYS A 89 5.61 -6.27 22.46
CA CYS A 89 6.99 -6.67 22.35
C CYS A 89 7.75 -6.00 23.49
N ASP A 90 8.78 -6.66 24.05
CA ASP A 90 9.66 -6.06 25.07
C ASP A 90 10.44 -4.79 24.60
N GLY A 91 10.07 -4.21 23.44
CA GLY A 91 10.09 -2.77 23.20
C GLY A 91 11.45 -2.10 23.08
N ALA A 92 12.52 -2.88 22.85
CA ALA A 92 13.89 -2.38 22.84
C ALA A 92 14.76 -2.89 21.69
N GLN A 93 14.19 -3.62 20.72
CA GLN A 93 14.98 -4.19 19.63
C GLN A 93 15.16 -3.18 18.49
N LYS A 94 16.40 -3.08 17.99
CA LYS A 94 16.74 -2.35 16.76
C LYS A 94 16.00 -3.01 15.60
N MET A 95 15.24 -2.21 14.87
CA MET A 95 14.55 -2.69 13.67
C MET A 95 15.55 -2.85 12.53
N VAL A 96 15.34 -3.87 11.71
CA VAL A 96 16.25 -4.25 10.61
C VAL A 96 15.53 -4.13 9.27
N SER A 97 16.26 -3.74 8.24
CA SER A 97 15.74 -3.79 6.87
C SER A 97 15.60 -5.25 6.43
N LYS A 98 14.58 -5.58 5.62
CA LYS A 98 14.49 -6.91 5.01
C LYS A 98 15.36 -6.95 3.75
N GLU A 99 15.97 -8.11 3.52
CA GLU A 99 16.74 -8.35 2.30
C GLU A 99 15.85 -8.20 1.07
N GLY A 100 16.35 -7.47 0.06
CA GLY A 100 15.66 -7.24 -1.20
C GLY A 100 14.65 -6.08 -1.20
N ASP A 101 14.39 -5.44 -0.05
CA ASP A 101 13.53 -4.25 0.00
C ASP A 101 14.11 -3.07 -0.79
N ASP A 102 15.45 -3.01 -0.97
CA ASP A 102 16.14 -2.00 -1.78
C ASP A 102 15.71 -2.01 -3.26
N LEU A 103 15.21 -3.16 -3.74
CA LEU A 103 14.69 -3.31 -5.11
C LEU A 103 13.27 -2.72 -5.26
N GLY A 104 12.64 -2.27 -4.17
CA GLY A 104 11.33 -1.65 -4.17
C GLY A 104 10.25 -2.53 -4.81
N ILE A 105 9.48 -1.98 -5.75
CA ILE A 105 8.43 -2.74 -6.46
C ILE A 105 8.96 -3.71 -7.52
N ALA A 106 10.24 -3.63 -7.93
CA ALA A 106 10.73 -4.40 -9.07
C ALA A 106 10.47 -5.92 -8.96
N PRO A 107 10.66 -6.58 -7.79
CA PRO A 107 10.37 -8.01 -7.64
C PRO A 107 8.88 -8.36 -7.70
N ILE A 108 7.99 -7.41 -7.40
CA ILE A 108 6.54 -7.62 -7.35
C ILE A 108 5.80 -7.04 -8.56
N LYS A 109 6.49 -6.37 -9.48
CA LYS A 109 5.88 -5.72 -10.64
C LYS A 109 5.04 -6.68 -11.48
N GLY A 110 5.54 -7.90 -11.71
CA GLY A 110 4.79 -8.93 -12.43
C GLY A 110 3.52 -9.42 -11.71
N ARG A 111 3.41 -9.20 -10.38
CA ARG A 111 2.18 -9.44 -9.62
C ARG A 111 1.23 -8.25 -9.74
N LEU A 112 1.73 -7.02 -9.64
CA LEU A 112 0.93 -5.80 -9.81
C LEU A 112 0.24 -5.74 -11.17
N THR A 113 0.92 -6.13 -12.26
CA THR A 113 0.30 -6.21 -13.59
C THR A 113 -0.84 -7.23 -13.65
N LYS A 114 -0.70 -8.38 -12.99
CA LYS A 114 -1.79 -9.38 -12.92
C LYS A 114 -2.96 -8.89 -12.07
N ASP A 115 -2.68 -8.20 -10.98
CA ASP A 115 -3.71 -7.59 -10.14
C ASP A 115 -4.49 -6.52 -10.94
N GLU A 116 -3.82 -5.75 -11.80
CA GLU A 116 -4.47 -4.79 -12.71
C GLU A 116 -5.44 -5.49 -13.70
N GLU A 117 -5.05 -6.63 -14.27
CA GLU A 117 -5.91 -7.45 -15.15
C GLU A 117 -7.14 -7.99 -14.40
N ILE A 118 -6.95 -8.43 -13.15
CA ILE A 118 -8.04 -8.89 -12.27
C ILE A 118 -8.98 -7.72 -11.97
N LEU A 119 -8.46 -6.54 -11.64
CA LEU A 119 -9.27 -5.34 -11.38
C LEU A 119 -10.12 -4.96 -12.60
N LYS A 120 -9.55 -4.97 -13.81
CA LYS A 120 -10.30 -4.74 -15.06
C LYS A 120 -11.46 -5.73 -15.22
N THR A 121 -11.24 -6.99 -14.86
CA THR A 121 -12.30 -8.01 -14.87
C THR A 121 -13.39 -7.69 -13.86
N VAL A 122 -13.04 -7.34 -12.62
CA VAL A 122 -14.00 -6.97 -11.56
C VAL A 122 -14.82 -5.73 -11.95
N PHE A 123 -14.20 -4.74 -12.59
CA PHE A 123 -14.92 -3.56 -13.10
C PHE A 123 -15.96 -3.93 -14.18
N SER A 124 -15.71 -4.95 -14.99
CA SER A 124 -16.64 -5.44 -16.02
C SER A 124 -17.85 -6.22 -15.46
N LEU A 125 -17.81 -6.65 -14.19
CA LEU A 125 -18.91 -7.38 -13.58
C LEU A 125 -20.05 -6.42 -13.22
N HIS A 126 -21.24 -6.65 -13.77
CA HIS A 126 -22.44 -5.89 -13.43
C HIS A 126 -23.25 -6.60 -12.34
N GLY A 127 -24.06 -5.85 -11.59
CA GLY A 127 -24.97 -6.40 -10.57
C GLY A 127 -24.38 -6.58 -9.17
N ILE A 128 -23.05 -6.48 -9.01
CA ILE A 128 -22.40 -6.47 -7.69
C ILE A 128 -21.90 -5.05 -7.37
N PRO A 129 -22.32 -4.46 -6.24
CA PRO A 129 -21.85 -3.16 -5.77
C PRO A 129 -20.32 -3.12 -5.61
N LYS A 130 -19.73 -1.95 -5.86
CA LYS A 130 -18.28 -1.73 -5.77
C LYS A 130 -18.01 -0.51 -4.91
N ILE A 131 -17.18 -0.70 -3.90
CA ILE A 131 -16.62 0.35 -3.05
C ILE A 131 -15.26 0.69 -3.63
N LEU A 132 -15.06 1.95 -4.02
CA LEU A 132 -13.81 2.44 -4.61
C LEU A 132 -13.10 3.34 -3.60
N LEU A 133 -11.94 2.90 -3.15
CA LEU A 133 -11.11 3.61 -2.17
C LEU A 133 -9.86 4.12 -2.83
N ARG A 134 -9.68 5.44 -2.85
CA ARG A 134 -8.42 6.05 -3.28
C ARG A 134 -7.58 6.41 -2.06
N ASN A 135 -6.34 5.94 -2.03
CA ASN A 135 -5.37 6.28 -0.98
C ASN A 135 -4.55 7.54 -1.33
N HIS A 136 -4.93 8.27 -2.37
CA HIS A 136 -4.21 9.46 -2.81
C HIS A 136 -5.17 10.55 -3.27
N VAL A 137 -4.71 11.79 -3.18
CA VAL A 137 -5.46 12.98 -3.62
C VAL A 137 -4.55 13.94 -4.38
N PRO A 138 -4.97 14.50 -5.54
CA PRO A 138 -4.18 15.50 -6.24
C PRO A 138 -3.85 16.70 -5.34
N VAL A 139 -2.63 17.23 -5.45
CA VAL A 139 -2.18 18.40 -4.65
C VAL A 139 -3.14 19.59 -4.79
N THR A 140 -3.71 19.77 -5.98
CA THR A 140 -4.67 20.85 -6.29
C THR A 140 -6.01 20.70 -5.56
N GLN A 141 -6.36 19.50 -5.13
CA GLN A 141 -7.64 19.20 -4.47
C GLN A 141 -7.49 18.91 -2.98
N ALA A 142 -6.28 18.60 -2.50
CA ALA A 142 -6.03 18.17 -1.13
C ALA A 142 -6.61 19.15 -0.09
N LYS A 143 -6.26 20.44 -0.18
CA LYS A 143 -6.73 21.48 0.76
C LYS A 143 -8.24 21.70 0.77
N LYS A 144 -8.96 21.22 -0.24
CA LYS A 144 -10.42 21.36 -0.32
C LYS A 144 -11.15 20.28 0.47
N TYR A 145 -10.55 19.09 0.56
CA TYR A 145 -11.24 17.89 1.04
C TYR A 145 -10.59 17.24 2.25
N PHE A 146 -9.33 17.58 2.55
CA PHE A 146 -8.56 16.98 3.62
C PHE A 146 -7.79 18.02 4.41
N ASP A 147 -7.63 17.75 5.70
CA ASP A 147 -6.76 18.51 6.59
C ASP A 147 -5.33 17.98 6.55
N ASP A 148 -4.35 18.81 6.91
CA ASP A 148 -2.92 18.46 6.81
C ASP A 148 -2.56 17.22 7.65
N TYR A 149 -3.26 16.98 8.76
CA TYR A 149 -3.03 15.81 9.63
C TYR A 149 -3.57 14.50 9.05
N GLU A 150 -4.34 14.55 7.96
CA GLU A 150 -4.88 13.38 7.25
C GLU A 150 -3.95 12.92 6.11
N LEU A 151 -3.00 13.78 5.73
CA LEU A 151 -1.99 13.50 4.71
C LEU A 151 -0.81 12.78 5.35
N THR A 152 -0.22 11.82 4.64
CA THR A 152 0.98 11.12 5.10
C THR A 152 2.18 12.07 5.04
N PRO A 153 2.85 12.37 6.16
CA PRO A 153 4.06 13.18 6.15
C PRO A 153 5.29 12.34 5.80
N GLU A 154 6.37 13.01 5.41
CA GLU A 154 7.71 12.45 5.35
C GLU A 154 8.51 12.86 6.58
N TYR A 155 9.08 11.86 7.26
CA TYR A 155 9.95 12.02 8.41
C TYR A 155 11.42 12.03 7.98
N ILE A 156 12.12 13.11 8.31
CA ILE A 156 13.57 13.25 8.14
C ILE A 156 14.23 13.08 9.49
N LEU A 157 15.06 12.05 9.62
CA LEU A 157 15.84 11.75 10.82
C LEU A 157 17.24 12.36 10.69
N ALA A 158 17.65 13.17 11.66
CA ALA A 158 18.98 13.77 11.71
C ALA A 158 19.58 13.68 13.10
N VAL A 159 20.86 13.33 13.22
CA VAL A 159 21.55 13.28 14.52
C VAL A 159 22.09 14.67 14.86
N ASP A 160 21.69 15.21 16.01
CA ASP A 160 22.31 16.40 16.57
C ASP A 160 23.64 16.03 17.25
N LYS A 161 24.75 16.48 16.64
CA LYS A 161 26.10 16.21 17.14
C LYS A 161 26.39 16.81 18.51
N LYS A 162 25.65 17.86 18.93
CA LYS A 162 25.85 18.51 20.24
C LYS A 162 25.14 17.76 21.36
N THR A 163 23.90 17.34 21.11
CA THR A 163 23.06 16.67 22.13
C THR A 163 23.11 15.15 22.05
N LYS A 164 23.74 14.58 21.01
CA LYS A 164 23.79 13.14 20.75
C LYS A 164 22.39 12.51 20.71
N LYS A 165 21.41 13.24 20.16
CA LYS A 165 20.01 12.79 20.01
C LYS A 165 19.58 12.81 18.55
N VAL A 166 18.65 11.93 18.20
CA VAL A 166 17.99 11.94 16.89
C VAL A 166 16.87 12.98 16.92
N MET A 167 16.95 13.95 16.02
CA MET A 167 15.90 14.92 15.74
C MET A 167 15.03 14.39 14.60
N VAL A 168 13.73 14.59 14.74
CA VAL A 168 12.72 14.28 13.73
C VAL A 168 12.20 15.59 13.15
N LYS A 169 12.21 15.72 11.82
CA LYS A 169 11.53 16.80 11.12
C LYS A 169 10.49 16.21 10.19
N GLU A 170 9.30 16.80 10.20
CA GLU A 170 8.22 16.43 9.30
C GLU A 170 8.15 17.43 8.15
N LYS A 171 7.89 16.92 6.95
CA LYS A 171 7.54 17.75 5.79
C LYS A 171 6.42 17.07 4.99
N PRO A 172 5.65 17.84 4.19
CA PRO A 172 4.68 17.24 3.28
C PRO A 172 5.37 16.29 2.30
N TRP A 173 4.74 15.15 2.05
CA TRP A 173 5.23 14.13 1.12
C TRP A 173 4.33 14.08 -0.12
N THR A 174 4.87 14.47 -1.28
CA THR A 174 4.18 14.35 -2.56
C THR A 174 4.81 13.27 -3.43
N ILE A 175 3.99 12.66 -4.27
CA ILE A 175 4.42 11.65 -5.23
C ILE A 175 3.56 11.73 -6.48
N LYS A 176 4.08 11.24 -7.60
CA LYS A 176 3.27 11.11 -8.81
C LYS A 176 2.44 9.84 -8.77
N ASP A 177 1.18 9.95 -9.13
CA ASP A 177 0.34 8.79 -9.37
C ASP A 177 0.73 8.09 -10.69
N ASP A 178 0.06 6.98 -10.99
CA ASP A 178 0.34 6.17 -12.19
C ASP A 178 -0.03 6.90 -13.51
N ASN A 179 -0.74 8.02 -13.41
CA ASN A 179 -1.04 8.93 -14.54
C ASN A 179 -0.10 10.14 -14.61
N GLY A 180 0.88 10.24 -13.71
CA GLY A 180 1.84 11.34 -13.64
C GLY A 180 1.36 12.59 -12.90
N VAL A 181 0.20 12.57 -12.26
CA VAL A 181 -0.36 13.68 -11.48
C VAL A 181 0.30 13.73 -10.11
N GLU A 182 0.70 14.92 -9.66
CA GLU A 182 1.25 15.08 -8.32
C GLU A 182 0.15 15.00 -7.25
N CYS A 183 0.34 14.08 -6.32
CA CYS A 183 -0.64 13.69 -5.32
C CYS A 183 0.00 13.58 -3.92
N PHE A 184 -0.81 13.79 -2.90
CA PHE A 184 -0.50 13.37 -1.53
C PHE A 184 -1.03 11.95 -1.29
N SER A 185 -0.29 11.16 -0.51
CA SER A 185 -0.82 9.92 0.08
C SER A 185 -1.67 10.27 1.30
N LEU A 186 -2.80 9.59 1.44
CA LEU A 186 -3.66 9.67 2.62
C LEU A 186 -3.18 8.71 3.71
N LEU A 187 -3.41 9.07 4.97
CA LEU A 187 -3.31 8.14 6.09
C LEU A 187 -4.51 7.16 6.07
N ALA A 188 -4.41 6.07 6.82
CA ALA A 188 -5.48 5.07 6.89
C ALA A 188 -6.84 5.62 7.38
N PRO A 189 -6.93 6.54 8.38
CA PRO A 189 -8.20 7.02 8.90
C PRO A 189 -9.17 7.63 7.85
N PRO A 190 -8.78 8.59 6.99
CA PRO A 190 -9.69 9.14 5.98
C PRO A 190 -10.19 8.08 4.99
N VAL A 191 -9.33 7.13 4.59
CA VAL A 191 -9.70 6.04 3.69
C VAL A 191 -10.72 5.10 4.35
N MET A 192 -10.54 4.79 5.64
CA MET A 192 -11.48 3.99 6.42
C MET A 192 -12.85 4.67 6.56
N VAL A 193 -12.88 5.98 6.77
CA VAL A 193 -14.14 6.74 6.82
C VAL A 193 -14.86 6.68 5.47
N ALA A 194 -14.13 6.82 4.36
CA ALA A 194 -14.71 6.69 3.03
C ALA A 194 -15.27 5.29 2.77
N MET A 195 -14.57 4.25 3.22
CA MET A 195 -15.02 2.86 3.16
C MET A 195 -16.32 2.64 3.93
N LEU A 196 -16.37 3.09 5.18
CA LEU A 196 -17.57 2.93 6.02
C LEU A 196 -18.78 3.65 5.42
N LYS A 197 -18.60 4.85 4.86
CA LYS A 197 -19.68 5.61 4.19
C LYS A 197 -20.22 4.88 2.97
N GLN A 198 -19.34 4.45 2.05
CA GLN A 198 -19.75 3.71 0.86
C GLN A 198 -20.38 2.36 1.21
N MET A 199 -19.83 1.65 2.19
CA MET A 199 -20.40 0.39 2.67
C MET A 199 -21.80 0.58 3.27
N ALA A 200 -22.01 1.63 4.06
CA ALA A 200 -23.32 1.95 4.62
C ALA A 200 -24.36 2.31 3.54
N GLU A 201 -23.94 2.90 2.41
CA GLU A 201 -24.81 3.14 1.27
C GLU A 201 -25.18 1.84 0.55
N VAL A 202 -24.20 0.95 0.34
CA VAL A 202 -24.40 -0.36 -0.29
C VAL A 202 -25.32 -1.26 0.55
N LEU A 203 -25.19 -1.26 1.88
CA LEU A 203 -26.02 -2.10 2.75
C LEU A 203 -27.44 -1.56 2.97
N LYS A 204 -27.73 -0.32 2.54
CA LYS A 204 -29.08 0.27 2.60
C LYS A 204 -29.89 0.03 1.34
N SER A 205 -29.23 -0.30 0.22
CA SER A 205 -29.85 -0.56 -1.08
C SER A 205 -30.37 -1.99 -1.16
#